data_AF-A0A1B7KRU3-F1
#
_entry.id   AF-A0A1B7KRU3-F1
#
_cell.length_a   1.000
_cell.length_b   1.000
_cell.length_c   1.000
_cell.angle_alpha   90.00
_cell.angle_beta   90.00
_cell.angle_gamma   90.00
#
_symmetry.space_group_name_H-M   'P 1'
#
loop_
_entity.id
_entity.type
_entity.pdbx_description
1 polymer ?
#
loop_
_entity_poly.entity_id
_entity_poly.type
_entity_poly.pdbx_seq_one_letter_code
_entity_poly.pdbx_strand_id
1 'polypeptide(L)'
;MELVALGYFGVVMLLLRGATPAQKRRIGGAFAALVTIFIIGSLWIRYQTGFFHLDHWEWQNAGGLISLGKWAVPSYLVFAFLLLLLILFRFIQKTMAAPSGARVWLFVFAIFFTLIYVAVAYIVLFVVVFFFFPFAP
;
A
#
# COMPACT_ATOMS: atom_id res chain seq x y z
N MET A 1 -9.91 6.35 2.81
CA MET A 1 -8.56 5.73 2.93
C MET A 1 -8.62 4.24 3.24
N GLU A 2 -9.61 3.81 4.00
CA GLU A 2 -9.97 2.43 4.29
C GLU A 2 -10.28 1.65 3.02
N LEU A 3 -11.07 2.23 2.10
CA LEU A 3 -11.32 1.65 0.78
C LEU A 3 -10.03 1.44 -0.04
N VAL A 4 -9.06 2.35 0.08
CA VAL A 4 -7.76 2.21 -0.59
C VAL A 4 -6.95 1.08 0.04
N ALA A 5 -6.96 0.97 1.37
CA ALA A 5 -6.29 -0.14 2.08
C ALA A 5 -6.93 -1.50 1.77
N LEU A 6 -8.25 -1.56 1.61
CA LEU A 6 -8.96 -2.75 1.15
C LEU A 6 -8.66 -3.07 -0.32
N GLY A 7 -8.60 -2.05 -1.19
CA GLY A 7 -8.18 -2.21 -2.58
C GLY A 7 -6.76 -2.77 -2.69
N TYR A 8 -5.83 -2.24 -1.89
CA TYR A 8 -4.47 -2.76 -1.74
C TYR A 8 -4.47 -4.23 -1.32
N PHE A 9 -5.26 -4.60 -0.32
CA PHE A 9 -5.38 -6.00 0.11
C PHE A 9 -5.96 -6.90 -1.01
N GLY A 10 -6.90 -6.38 -1.79
CA GLY A 10 -7.41 -7.05 -2.99
C GLY A 10 -6.30 -7.36 -4.00
N VAL A 11 -5.45 -6.37 -4.30
CA VAL A 11 -4.29 -6.56 -5.19
C VAL A 11 -3.32 -7.62 -4.65
N VAL A 12 -3.03 -7.59 -3.35
CA VAL A 12 -2.19 -8.61 -2.69
C VAL A 12 -2.80 -10.00 -2.86
N MET A 13 -4.10 -10.15 -2.65
CA MET A 13 -4.80 -11.43 -2.80
C MET A 13 -4.81 -11.93 -4.25
N LEU A 14 -4.91 -11.02 -5.23
CA LEU A 14 -4.78 -11.36 -6.65
C LEU A 14 -3.37 -11.87 -6.97
N LEU A 15 -2.32 -11.22 -6.46
CA LEU A 15 -0.93 -11.66 -6.65
C LEU A 15 -0.67 -13.03 -6.02
N LEU A 16 -1.32 -13.33 -4.89
CA LEU A 16 -1.23 -14.61 -4.18
C LEU A 16 -2.13 -15.72 -4.74
N ARG A 17 -2.97 -15.46 -5.75
CA ARG A 17 -3.93 -16.46 -6.29
C ARG A 17 -3.26 -17.76 -6.76
N GLY A 18 -2.04 -17.67 -7.30
CA GLY A 18 -1.24 -18.81 -7.75
C GLY A 18 -0.09 -19.18 -6.81
N ALA A 19 -0.18 -18.84 -5.52
CA ALA A 19 0.79 -19.25 -4.51
C ALA A 19 0.29 -20.51 -3.77
N THR A 20 1.20 -21.22 -3.08
CA THR A 20 0.79 -22.39 -2.29
C THR A 20 -0.12 -21.99 -1.13
N PRO A 21 -1.01 -22.88 -0.64
CA PRO A 21 -1.92 -22.55 0.48
C PRO A 21 -1.17 -22.04 1.72
N ALA A 22 0.00 -22.62 2.02
CA ALA A 22 0.85 -22.18 3.12
C ALA A 22 1.40 -20.75 2.92
N GLN A 23 1.88 -20.42 1.70
CA GLN A 23 2.34 -19.07 1.36
C GLN A 23 1.19 -18.06 1.41
N LYS A 24 0.03 -18.41 0.86
CA LYS A 24 -1.16 -17.56 0.88
C LYS A 24 -1.60 -17.25 2.30
N ARG A 25 -1.59 -18.24 3.21
CA ARG A 25 -1.95 -18.03 4.61
C ARG A 25 -0.92 -17.16 5.35
N ARG A 26 0.38 -17.44 5.18
CA ARG A 26 1.44 -16.68 5.88
C ARG A 26 1.55 -15.26 5.37
N ILE A 27 1.76 -15.10 4.07
CA ILE A 27 1.94 -13.79 3.43
C ILE A 27 0.62 -13.02 3.49
N GLY A 28 -0.48 -13.62 3.01
CA GLY A 28 -1.78 -12.97 3.05
C GLY A 28 -2.21 -12.59 4.47
N GLY A 29 -1.92 -13.42 5.47
CA GLY A 29 -2.16 -13.10 6.89
C GLY A 29 -1.35 -11.91 7.38
N ALA A 30 -0.06 -11.81 7.02
CA ALA A 30 0.77 -10.66 7.38
C ALA A 30 0.25 -9.35 6.75
N PHE A 31 -0.11 -9.38 5.47
CA PHE A 31 -0.73 -8.23 4.80
C PHE A 31 -2.10 -7.88 5.39
N ALA A 32 -2.91 -8.88 5.76
CA ALA A 32 -4.20 -8.66 6.42
C ALA A 32 -4.03 -7.97 7.79
N ALA A 33 -3.06 -8.43 8.59
CA ALA A 33 -2.74 -7.84 9.88
C ALA A 33 -2.28 -6.39 9.71
N LEU A 34 -1.41 -6.11 8.74
CA LEU A 34 -0.95 -4.77 8.40
C LEU A 34 -2.09 -3.82 8.00
N VAL A 35 -3.00 -4.27 7.12
CA VAL A 35 -4.19 -3.48 6.75
C VAL A 35 -5.08 -3.25 7.96
N THR A 36 -5.27 -4.25 8.81
CA THR A 36 -6.07 -4.14 10.03
C THR A 36 -5.47 -3.11 11.00
N ILE A 37 -4.15 -3.16 11.24
CA ILE A 37 -3.43 -2.18 12.07
C ILE A 37 -3.60 -0.77 11.51
N PHE A 38 -3.47 -0.61 10.19
CA PHE A 38 -3.65 0.68 9.54
C PHE A 38 -5.06 1.24 9.72
N ILE A 39 -6.09 0.40 9.56
CA ILE A 39 -7.50 0.79 9.75
C ILE A 39 -7.74 1.18 11.22
N ILE A 40 -7.31 0.35 12.18
CA ILE A 40 -7.47 0.61 13.61
C ILE A 40 -6.76 1.92 13.99
N GLY A 41 -5.51 2.11 13.57
CA GLY A 41 -4.76 3.35 13.83
C GLY A 41 -5.43 4.58 13.22
N SER A 42 -5.98 4.45 12.01
CA SER A 42 -6.72 5.54 11.35
C SER A 42 -7.99 5.91 12.11
N LEU A 43 -8.76 4.92 12.57
CA LEU A 43 -9.97 5.13 13.36
C LEU A 43 -9.64 5.73 14.73
N TRP A 44 -8.57 5.27 15.36
CA TRP A 44 -8.09 5.79 16.63
C TRP A 44 -7.70 7.27 16.54
N ILE A 45 -6.95 7.66 15.51
CA ILE A 45 -6.59 9.08 15.29
C ILE A 45 -7.83 9.93 15.04
N ARG A 46 -8.79 9.45 14.25
CA ARG A 46 -10.07 10.15 14.05
C ARG A 46 -10.84 10.33 15.35
N TYR A 47 -10.86 9.31 16.19
CA TYR A 47 -11.46 9.39 17.51
C TYR A 47 -10.78 10.45 18.38
N GLN A 48 -9.44 10.43 18.46
CA GLN A 48 -8.67 11.41 19.25
C GLN A 48 -8.79 12.84 18.75
N THR A 49 -8.96 13.03 17.45
CA THR A 49 -9.08 14.36 16.84
C THR A 49 -10.51 14.89 16.81
N GLY A 50 -11.48 14.18 17.39
CA GLY A 50 -12.87 14.62 17.49
C GLY A 50 -13.68 14.48 16.21
N PHE A 51 -13.23 13.68 15.24
CA PHE A 51 -13.89 13.51 13.93
C PHE A 51 -15.37 13.12 14.03
N PHE A 52 -15.76 12.38 15.07
CA PHE A 52 -17.13 11.89 15.26
C PHE A 52 -18.05 12.89 15.98
N HIS A 53 -17.51 14.03 16.43
CA HIS A 53 -18.24 15.01 17.24
C HIS A 53 -18.19 16.42 16.65
N LEU A 54 -17.18 16.70 15.81
CA LEU A 54 -17.02 17.96 15.10
C LEU A 54 -17.61 17.87 13.69
N ASP A 55 -18.06 19.01 13.17
CA ASP A 55 -18.39 19.10 11.75
C ASP A 55 -17.14 18.91 10.90
N HIS A 56 -17.32 18.39 9.69
CA HIS A 56 -16.20 17.99 8.83
C HIS A 56 -15.23 19.15 8.56
N TRP A 57 -15.75 20.36 8.38
CA TRP A 57 -14.97 21.57 8.17
C TRP A 57 -14.18 21.99 9.42
N GLU A 58 -14.79 21.89 10.59
CA GLU A 58 -14.14 22.22 11.86
C GLU A 58 -13.00 21.24 12.18
N TRP A 59 -13.23 19.95 11.94
CA TRP A 59 -12.23 18.91 12.12
C TRP A 59 -11.00 19.11 11.20
N GLN A 60 -11.24 19.49 9.95
CA GLN A 60 -10.18 19.79 9.00
C GLN A 60 -9.36 21.02 9.44
N ASN A 61 -10.03 22.09 9.87
CA ASN A 61 -9.37 23.31 10.35
C ASN A 61 -8.64 23.13 11.69
N ALA A 62 -9.10 22.18 12.53
CA ALA A 62 -8.43 21.79 13.77
C ALA A 62 -7.17 20.93 13.54
N GLY A 63 -6.74 20.74 12.29
CA GLY A 63 -5.55 19.97 11.95
C GLY A 63 -5.75 18.44 11.98
N GLY A 64 -7.00 17.98 11.96
CA GLY A 64 -7.34 16.56 11.90
C GLY A 64 -6.74 15.85 10.68
N LEU A 65 -6.75 16.52 9.52
CA LEU A 65 -6.10 16.07 8.28
C LEU A 65 -4.60 15.83 8.45
N ILE A 66 -3.90 16.76 9.10
CA ILE A 66 -2.44 16.71 9.31
C ILE A 66 -2.09 15.53 10.22
N SER A 67 -2.85 15.34 11.30
CA SER A 67 -2.66 14.23 12.23
C SER A 67 -2.87 12.88 11.54
N LEU A 68 -3.88 12.78 10.68
CA LEU A 68 -4.14 11.58 9.89
C LEU A 68 -3.03 11.35 8.84
N GLY A 69 -2.53 12.42 8.23
CA GLY A 69 -1.43 12.40 7.27
C GLY A 69 -0.12 11.84 7.85
N LYS A 70 0.20 12.22 9.08
CA LYS A 70 1.38 11.70 9.80
C LYS A 70 1.34 10.18 10.01
N TRP A 71 0.14 9.59 9.99
CA TRP A 71 -0.04 8.14 10.02
C TRP A 71 -0.13 7.53 8.61
N ALA A 72 -0.87 8.17 7.71
CA ALA A 72 -1.15 7.67 6.38
C ALA A 72 0.08 7.64 5.47
N VAL A 73 0.92 8.68 5.49
CA VAL A 73 2.09 8.78 4.60
C VAL A 73 3.15 7.70 4.90
N PRO A 74 3.60 7.50 6.16
CA PRO A 74 4.53 6.42 6.46
C PRO A 74 3.93 5.03 6.16
N SER A 75 2.66 4.83 6.48
CA SER A 75 1.96 3.57 6.20
C SER A 75 1.90 3.27 4.70
N TYR A 76 1.66 4.29 3.88
CA TYR A 76 1.68 4.16 2.43
C TYR A 76 3.06 3.69 1.92
N LEU A 77 4.15 4.29 2.43
CA LEU A 77 5.50 3.88 2.05
C LEU A 77 5.77 2.41 2.39
N VAL A 78 5.37 1.98 3.60
CA VAL A 78 5.48 0.59 4.02
C VAL A 78 4.68 -0.34 3.10
N PHE A 79 3.43 0.01 2.79
CA PHE A 79 2.58 -0.78 1.89
C PHE A 79 3.14 -0.85 0.47
N ALA A 80 3.57 0.27 -0.09
CA ALA A 80 4.17 0.33 -1.41
C ALA A 80 5.45 -0.52 -1.49
N PHE A 81 6.29 -0.47 -0.46
CA PHE A 81 7.52 -1.26 -0.40
C PHE A 81 7.22 -2.77 -0.27
N LEU A 82 6.33 -3.17 0.64
CA LEU A 82 5.99 -4.58 0.82
C LEU A 82 5.31 -5.18 -0.42
N LEU A 83 4.48 -4.41 -1.10
CA LEU A 83 3.86 -4.84 -2.35
C LEU A 83 4.91 -4.99 -3.46
N LEU A 84 5.89 -4.09 -3.56
CA LEU A 84 7.02 -4.26 -4.47
C LEU A 84 7.79 -5.55 -4.18
N LEU A 85 8.08 -5.84 -2.92
CA LEU A 85 8.74 -7.09 -2.53
C LEU A 85 7.92 -8.32 -2.93
N LEU A 86 6.59 -8.27 -2.75
CA LEU A 86 5.71 -9.37 -3.16
C LEU A 86 5.71 -9.55 -4.68
N ILE A 87 5.66 -8.46 -5.44
CA ILE A 87 5.74 -8.48 -6.91
C ILE A 87 7.06 -9.12 -7.35
N LEU A 88 8.19 -8.65 -6.81
CA LEU A 88 9.52 -9.18 -7.12
C LEU A 88 9.64 -10.66 -6.75
N PHE A 89 9.14 -11.05 -5.58
CA PHE A 89 9.10 -12.45 -5.16
C PHE A 89 8.35 -13.32 -6.18
N ARG A 90 7.19 -12.86 -6.68
CA ARG A 90 6.42 -13.59 -7.70
C ARG A 90 7.16 -13.65 -9.04
N PHE A 91 7.82 -12.57 -9.44
CA PHE A 91 8.66 -12.57 -10.64
C PHE A 91 9.80 -13.59 -10.51
N ILE A 92 10.53 -13.59 -9.40
CA ILE A 92 11.63 -14.54 -9.16
C ILE A 92 11.14 -15.98 -9.23
N GLN A 93 10.04 -16.31 -8.53
CA GLN A 93 9.44 -17.65 -8.59
C GLN A 93 9.11 -18.06 -10.04
N LYS A 94 8.52 -17.16 -10.82
CA LYS A 94 8.14 -17.43 -12.21
C LYS A 94 9.36 -17.59 -13.12
N THR A 95 10.39 -16.77 -12.91
CA THR A 95 11.67 -16.81 -13.65
C THR A 95 12.46 -18.09 -13.36
N MET A 96 12.43 -18.59 -12.13
CA MET A 96 13.07 -19.86 -11.76
C MET A 96 12.37 -21.06 -12.41
N ALA A 97 11.04 -21.03 -12.53
CA ALA A 97 10.25 -22.09 -13.16
C ALA A 97 10.26 -22.06 -14.71
N ALA A 98 10.79 -21.00 -15.32
CA ALA A 98 10.79 -20.82 -16.77
C ALA A 98 12.01 -21.48 -17.46
N PRO A 99 11.85 -21.94 -18.72
CA PRO A 99 12.97 -22.42 -19.55
C PRO A 99 13.97 -21.29 -19.84
N SER A 100 15.23 -21.66 -20.11
CA SER A 100 16.39 -20.75 -20.17
C SER A 100 16.21 -19.54 -21.09
N GLY A 101 15.60 -19.72 -22.27
CA GLY A 101 15.35 -18.62 -23.22
C GLY A 101 14.28 -17.62 -22.76
N ALA A 102 13.25 -18.06 -22.04
CA ALA A 102 12.20 -17.20 -21.50
C ALA A 102 12.64 -16.46 -20.22
N ARG A 103 13.67 -16.97 -19.54
CA ARG A 103 14.17 -16.44 -18.27
C ARG A 103 14.71 -15.01 -18.42
N VAL A 104 15.45 -14.74 -19.50
CA VAL A 104 16.04 -13.42 -19.77
C VAL A 104 14.92 -12.38 -19.99
N TRP A 105 13.92 -12.72 -20.80
CA TRP A 105 12.77 -11.84 -21.06
C TRP A 105 11.93 -11.55 -19.82
N LEU A 106 11.69 -12.55 -18.96
CA LEU A 106 11.00 -12.36 -17.69
C LEU A 106 11.78 -11.43 -16.75
N PHE A 107 13.11 -11.52 -16.75
CA PHE A 107 13.96 -10.65 -15.94
C PHE A 107 13.94 -9.20 -16.43
N VAL A 108 14.07 -8.98 -17.75
CA VAL A 108 13.95 -7.64 -18.36
C VAL A 108 12.59 -7.03 -18.07
N PHE A 109 11.52 -7.82 -18.23
CA PHE A 109 10.16 -7.37 -17.93
C PHE A 109 9.97 -7.04 -16.44
N ALA A 110 10.57 -7.80 -15.53
CA ALA A 110 10.51 -7.52 -14.10
C ALA A 110 11.19 -6.18 -13.75
N ILE A 111 12.33 -5.87 -14.37
CA ILE A 111 13.01 -4.57 -14.18
C ILE A 111 12.12 -3.44 -14.70
N PHE A 112 11.63 -3.56 -15.93
CA PHE A 112 10.76 -2.54 -16.53
C PHE A 112 9.50 -2.30 -15.70
N PHE A 113 8.83 -3.37 -15.25
CA PHE A 113 7.67 -3.28 -14.38
C PHE A 113 8.00 -2.62 -13.03
N THR A 114 9.18 -2.91 -12.46
CA THR A 114 9.64 -2.29 -11.21
C THR A 114 9.83 -0.78 -11.39
N LEU A 115 10.42 -0.34 -12.50
CA LEU A 115 10.58 1.10 -12.78
C LEU A 115 9.23 1.80 -12.91
N ILE A 116 8.28 1.21 -13.65
CA ILE A 116 6.92 1.74 -13.75
C ILE A 116 6.26 1.78 -12.37
N TYR A 117 6.37 0.71 -11.59
CA TYR A 117 5.78 0.64 -10.26
C TYR A 117 6.31 1.73 -9.35
N VAL A 118 7.63 1.96 -9.32
CA VAL A 118 8.25 3.00 -8.51
C VAL A 118 7.78 4.40 -8.96
N ALA A 119 7.71 4.64 -10.26
CA ALA A 119 7.20 5.91 -10.79
C ALA A 119 5.74 6.16 -10.39
N VAL A 120 4.87 5.17 -10.56
CA VAL A 120 3.45 5.25 -10.15
C VAL A 120 3.34 5.42 -8.63
N ALA A 121 4.10 4.65 -7.85
CA ALA A 121 4.09 4.75 -6.40
C ALA A 121 4.54 6.13 -5.91
N TYR A 122 5.50 6.75 -6.60
CA TYR A 122 5.95 8.12 -6.32
C TYR A 122 4.87 9.16 -6.66
N ILE A 123 4.21 9.04 -7.82
CA ILE A 123 3.10 9.94 -8.20
C ILE A 123 1.96 9.82 -7.19
N VAL A 124 1.57 8.60 -6.82
CA VAL A 124 0.52 8.39 -5.82
C VAL A 124 0.95 8.89 -4.43
N LEU A 125 2.23 8.75 -4.06
CA LEU A 125 2.76 9.34 -2.82
C LEU A 125 2.59 10.86 -2.82
N PHE A 126 2.93 11.52 -3.92
CA PHE A 126 2.75 12.97 -4.07
C PHE A 126 1.28 13.36 -3.86
N VAL A 127 0.34 12.64 -4.50
CA VAL A 127 -1.10 12.86 -4.33
C VAL A 127 -1.51 12.67 -2.86
N VAL A 128 -1.09 11.58 -2.22
CA VAL A 128 -1.40 11.31 -0.80
C VAL A 128 -0.87 12.43 0.11
N VAL A 129 0.39 12.84 -0.07
CA VAL A 129 0.98 13.94 0.71
C VAL A 129 0.22 15.24 0.49
N PHE A 130 -0.10 15.58 -0.76
CA PHE A 130 -0.84 16.79 -1.11
C PHE A 130 -2.24 16.83 -0.47
N PHE A 131 -2.95 15.69 -0.44
CA PHE A 131 -4.26 15.60 0.20
C PHE A 131 -4.23 15.83 1.71
N PHE A 132 -3.18 15.38 2.40
CA PHE A 132 -3.07 15.48 3.86
C PHE A 132 -2.34 16.73 4.35
N PHE A 133 -1.41 17.23 3.55
CA PHE A 133 -0.61 18.41 3.80
C PHE A 133 -0.77 19.33 2.59
N PRO A 134 -1.95 19.92 2.39
CA PRO A 134 -2.10 20.95 1.36
C PRO A 134 -1.07 22.03 1.70
N PHE A 135 -0.23 22.41 0.73
CA PHE A 135 0.73 23.50 0.92
C PHE A 135 -0.05 24.67 1.51
N ALA A 136 0.23 25.00 2.78
CA ALA A 136 -0.34 26.18 3.40
C ALA A 136 0.00 27.37 2.49
N PRO A 137 -0.94 28.32 2.26
CA PRO A 137 -0.57 29.59 1.63
C PRO A 137 0.54 30.29 2.40
#